data_AF-A0A478FRJ1-F1
#
_entry.id   AF-A0A478FRJ1-F1
#
_cell.length_a   1.000
_cell.length_b   1.000
_cell.length_c   1.000
_cell.angle_alpha   90.00
_cell.angle_beta   90.00
_cell.angle_gamma   90.00
#
_symmetry.space_group_name_H-M   'P 1'
#
loop_
_entity.id
_entity.type
_entity.pdbx_description
1 polymer ?
#
loop_
_entity_poly.entity_id
_entity_poly.type
_entity_poly.pdbx_seq_one_letter_code
_entity_poly.pdbx_strand_id
1 'polypeptide(L)'
;MDPIKVAIAGGGVALAIGGGIGISMISSSPWTLEQALDNDKIAQSEKTNYTDGSKLSVFGDNKKVLVADIEENESWWNARYKEKLEKLKDKTTNRASSSEFLAVNKGYSSDEGDVLTALNKVCDASYKKEKTEFNGAEGSSNKVKYREDIGKFCTLKGTEVLQIE
;
A
#
# COMPACT_ATOMS: atom_id res chain seq x y z
N MET A 1 15.30 -45.47 -15.45
CA MET A 1 14.92 -44.05 -15.39
C MET A 1 14.28 -43.84 -14.02
N ASP A 2 15.08 -43.36 -13.09
CA ASP A 2 14.67 -43.14 -11.70
C ASP A 2 13.67 -41.98 -11.60
N PRO A 3 12.63 -42.09 -10.76
CA PRO A 3 11.77 -40.95 -10.47
C PRO A 3 12.51 -39.96 -9.55
N ILE A 4 12.53 -38.70 -9.96
CA ILE A 4 13.03 -37.57 -9.17
C ILE A 4 12.26 -37.52 -7.85
N LYS A 5 12.98 -37.76 -6.75
CA LYS A 5 12.50 -37.52 -5.38
C LYS A 5 12.50 -36.01 -5.14
N VAL A 6 11.34 -35.38 -5.30
CA VAL A 6 11.12 -34.00 -4.84
C VAL A 6 10.90 -34.05 -3.33
N ALA A 7 11.89 -33.60 -2.58
CA ALA A 7 11.75 -33.32 -1.16
C ALA A 7 10.93 -32.03 -1.01
N ILE A 8 9.67 -32.17 -0.58
CA ILE A 8 8.83 -31.04 -0.16
C ILE A 8 9.28 -30.67 1.26
N ALA A 9 10.18 -29.68 1.35
CA ALA A 9 10.46 -29.00 2.60
C ALA A 9 9.62 -27.71 2.64
N GLY A 10 8.58 -27.70 3.48
CA GLY A 10 7.93 -26.51 4.04
C GLY A 10 7.36 -25.46 3.09
N GLY A 11 6.02 -25.40 2.98
CA GLY A 11 5.28 -24.21 2.57
C GLY A 11 5.05 -24.07 1.05
N GLY A 12 4.17 -24.91 0.49
CA GLY A 12 3.80 -24.82 -0.92
C GLY A 12 2.77 -23.73 -1.22
N VAL A 13 2.95 -23.01 -2.32
CA VAL A 13 1.96 -22.94 -3.40
C VAL A 13 2.71 -22.96 -4.74
N ALA A 14 2.58 -24.07 -5.47
CA ALA A 14 2.96 -24.14 -6.88
C ALA A 14 1.76 -23.69 -7.73
N LEU A 15 1.90 -22.59 -8.47
CA LEU A 15 0.93 -22.19 -9.49
C LEU A 15 1.40 -22.66 -10.87
N ALA A 16 1.06 -23.91 -11.21
CA ALA A 16 0.72 -24.25 -12.58
C ALA A 16 -0.79 -23.92 -12.73
N ILE A 17 -1.36 -23.42 -13.82
CA ILE A 17 -1.26 -23.75 -15.23
C ILE A 17 -1.80 -22.52 -16.01
N GLY A 18 -1.46 -22.38 -17.30
CA GLY A 18 -1.88 -21.27 -18.15
C GLY A 18 -3.40 -21.05 -18.30
N GLY A 19 -3.76 -19.82 -18.67
CA GLY A 19 -5.12 -19.44 -19.06
C GLY A 19 -6.02 -18.99 -17.89
N GLY A 20 -6.13 -17.67 -17.70
CA GLY A 20 -7.23 -17.02 -16.98
C GLY A 20 -7.46 -17.46 -15.52
N ILE A 21 -6.59 -17.07 -14.60
CA ILE A 21 -6.83 -17.28 -13.17
C ILE A 21 -7.40 -15.99 -12.58
N GLY A 22 -8.72 -16.00 -12.34
CA GLY A 22 -9.34 -15.11 -11.37
C GLY A 22 -8.79 -15.47 -9.99
N ILE A 23 -7.89 -14.64 -9.48
CA ILE A 23 -7.35 -14.81 -8.13
C ILE A 23 -8.44 -14.36 -7.16
N SER A 24 -9.22 -15.29 -6.63
CA SER A 24 -10.05 -15.00 -5.46
C SER A 24 -9.13 -14.99 -4.23
N MET A 25 -8.43 -13.87 -4.01
CA MET A 25 -7.78 -13.64 -2.72
C MET A 25 -8.90 -13.37 -1.71
N ILE A 26 -9.16 -14.35 -0.84
CA ILE A 26 -9.90 -14.11 0.40
C ILE A 26 -8.95 -13.31 1.29
N SER A 27 -8.81 -12.02 0.97
CA SER A 27 -8.06 -11.08 1.79
C SER A 27 -9.01 -10.69 2.90
N SER A 28 -8.72 -11.13 4.13
CA SER A 28 -9.26 -10.52 5.34
C SER A 28 -9.14 -9.00 5.20
N SER A 29 -10.21 -8.27 5.47
CA SER A 29 -10.18 -6.81 5.41
C SER A 29 -9.00 -6.30 6.22
N PRO A 30 -8.11 -5.49 5.63
CA PRO A 30 -6.91 -5.05 6.34
C PRO A 30 -7.30 -4.10 7.47
N TRP A 31 -6.41 -3.97 8.42
CA TRP A 31 -6.50 -2.97 9.47
C TRP A 31 -6.32 -1.58 8.87
N THR A 32 -7.27 -0.70 9.14
CA THR A 32 -7.13 0.72 8.84
C THR A 32 -6.14 1.38 9.80
N LEU A 33 -5.65 2.57 9.44
CA LEU A 33 -4.80 3.36 10.30
C LEU A 33 -5.49 3.69 11.63
N GLU A 34 -6.78 4.01 11.62
CA GLU A 34 -7.57 4.22 12.84
C GLU A 34 -7.58 2.97 13.74
N GLN A 35 -7.89 1.80 13.16
CA GLN A 35 -7.90 0.55 13.94
C GLN A 35 -6.53 0.21 14.52
N ALA A 36 -5.45 0.43 13.75
CA ALA A 36 -4.09 0.18 14.22
C ALA A 36 -3.68 1.13 15.38
N LEU A 37 -4.08 2.40 15.30
CA LEU A 37 -3.85 3.39 16.37
C LEU A 37 -4.64 3.07 17.64
N ASP A 38 -5.91 2.67 17.50
CA ASP A 38 -6.82 2.39 18.62
C ASP A 38 -6.51 1.07 19.33
N ASN A 39 -5.85 0.12 18.66
CA ASN A 39 -5.51 -1.20 19.21
C ASN A 39 -4.01 -1.36 19.52
N ASP A 40 -3.29 -0.24 19.68
CA ASP A 40 -1.87 -0.21 20.05
C ASP A 40 -0.95 -1.04 19.14
N LYS A 41 -1.33 -1.18 17.86
CA LYS A 41 -0.51 -1.83 16.83
C LYS A 41 0.65 -0.94 16.36
N ILE A 42 0.50 0.37 16.56
CA ILE A 42 1.55 1.36 16.35
C ILE A 42 2.05 1.81 17.72
N ALA A 43 3.37 1.77 17.91
CA ALA A 43 4.01 2.15 19.16
C ALA A 43 3.58 3.56 19.60
N GLN A 44 3.38 3.77 20.90
CA GLN A 44 2.89 5.04 21.44
C GLN A 44 3.77 6.24 21.04
N SER A 45 5.09 6.03 20.93
CA SER A 45 6.06 7.04 20.48
C SER A 45 5.87 7.46 19.01
N GLU A 46 5.29 6.58 18.19
CA GLU A 46 5.06 6.80 16.76
C GLU A 46 3.68 7.38 16.47
N LYS A 47 2.71 7.27 17.39
CA LYS A 47 1.34 7.75 17.16
C LYS A 47 1.29 9.23 16.83
N THR A 48 2.15 10.04 17.45
CA THR A 48 2.24 11.50 17.19
C THR A 48 2.53 11.82 15.72
N ASN A 49 3.21 10.93 14.99
CA ASN A 49 3.47 11.08 13.55
C ASN A 49 2.19 11.02 12.70
N TYR A 50 1.07 10.54 13.26
CA TYR A 50 -0.22 10.39 12.59
C TYR A 50 -1.35 11.19 13.23
N THR A 51 -1.14 11.76 14.43
CA THR A 51 -2.19 12.46 15.19
C THR A 51 -1.97 13.96 15.29
N ASP A 52 -0.83 14.47 14.80
CA ASP A 52 -0.64 15.92 14.67
C ASP A 52 -1.64 16.49 13.65
N GLY A 53 -2.31 17.59 14.01
CA GLY A 53 -3.41 18.18 13.25
C GLY A 53 -3.04 18.68 11.85
N SER A 54 -1.76 18.69 11.48
CA SER A 54 -1.29 19.05 10.14
C SER A 54 -1.06 17.85 9.20
N LYS A 55 -1.17 16.63 9.71
CA LYS A 55 -0.88 15.38 8.98
C LYS A 55 -2.04 14.92 8.12
N LEU A 56 -1.74 14.35 6.95
CA LEU A 56 -2.75 13.79 6.04
C LEU A 56 -3.74 12.85 6.73
N SER A 57 -3.21 12.03 7.65
CA SER A 57 -3.97 11.04 8.42
C SER A 57 -5.05 11.63 9.32
N VAL A 58 -4.92 12.89 9.76
CA VAL A 58 -5.87 13.55 10.68
C VAL A 58 -7.03 14.23 9.96
N PHE A 59 -6.89 14.55 8.67
CA PHE A 59 -7.94 15.27 7.95
C PHE A 59 -9.18 14.40 7.72
N GLY A 60 -10.30 14.92 8.22
CA GLY A 60 -11.61 14.28 8.22
C GLY A 60 -11.57 12.79 8.58
N ASP A 61 -12.01 11.94 7.67
CA ASP A 61 -12.13 10.49 7.86
C ASP A 61 -10.99 9.68 7.21
N ASN A 62 -9.89 10.32 6.80
CA ASN A 62 -8.79 9.65 6.08
C ASN A 62 -8.27 8.41 6.84
N LYS A 63 -8.00 8.51 8.15
CA LYS A 63 -7.54 7.37 8.97
C LYS A 63 -8.46 6.14 8.94
N LYS A 64 -9.74 6.32 8.61
CA LYS A 64 -10.73 5.22 8.51
C LYS A 64 -10.62 4.44 7.21
N VAL A 65 -9.95 5.00 6.20
CA VAL A 65 -9.83 4.40 4.87
C VAL A 65 -8.39 4.08 4.49
N LEU A 66 -7.41 4.78 5.08
CA LEU A 66 -5.99 4.48 4.92
C LEU A 66 -5.64 3.13 5.57
N VAL A 67 -4.91 2.28 4.86
CA VAL A 67 -4.45 0.98 5.38
C VAL A 67 -3.15 1.15 6.14
N ALA A 68 -3.05 0.54 7.32
CA ALA A 68 -1.89 0.68 8.20
C ALA A 68 -0.67 -0.09 7.68
N ASP A 69 0.53 0.45 7.91
CA ASP A 69 1.79 -0.29 7.77
C ASP A 69 2.06 -1.12 9.03
N ILE A 70 1.44 -2.30 9.08
CA ILE A 70 1.63 -3.31 10.12
C ILE A 70 1.74 -4.69 9.49
N GLU A 71 2.38 -5.63 10.18
CA GLU A 71 2.62 -7.00 9.70
C GLU A 71 1.32 -7.72 9.37
N GLU A 72 0.25 -7.49 10.13
CA GLU A 72 -1.07 -8.09 9.89
C GLU A 72 -1.67 -7.73 8.53
N ASN A 73 -1.20 -6.64 7.91
CA ASN A 73 -1.64 -6.18 6.59
C ASN A 73 -0.73 -6.66 5.45
N GLU A 74 0.32 -7.44 5.71
CA GLU A 74 1.30 -7.88 4.70
C GLU A 74 0.62 -8.49 3.47
N SER A 75 -0.28 -9.45 3.69
CA SER A 75 -0.96 -10.15 2.59
C SER A 75 -1.76 -9.18 1.71
N TRP A 76 -2.42 -8.20 2.34
CA TRP A 76 -3.18 -7.18 1.63
C TRP A 76 -2.27 -6.27 0.81
N TRP A 77 -1.15 -5.80 1.37
CA TRP A 77 -0.18 -4.96 0.66
C TRP A 77 0.41 -5.66 -0.55
N ASN A 78 0.79 -6.93 -0.39
CA ASN A 78 1.27 -7.77 -1.48
C ASN A 78 0.21 -8.00 -2.56
N ALA A 79 -1.05 -8.25 -2.17
CA ALA A 79 -2.16 -8.35 -3.11
C ALA A 79 -2.40 -7.04 -3.87
N ARG A 80 -2.47 -5.92 -3.15
CA ARG A 80 -2.69 -4.58 -3.69
C ARG A 80 -1.62 -4.21 -4.71
N TYR A 81 -0.35 -4.47 -4.41
CA TYR A 81 0.74 -4.26 -5.36
C TYR A 81 0.55 -5.09 -6.63
N LYS A 82 0.33 -6.41 -6.52
CA LYS A 82 0.13 -7.30 -7.67
C LYS A 82 -1.06 -6.87 -8.55
N GLU A 83 -2.16 -6.47 -7.93
CA GLU A 83 -3.38 -6.10 -8.64
C GLU A 83 -3.32 -4.72 -9.30
N LYS A 84 -2.69 -3.74 -8.62
CA LYS A 84 -2.84 -2.32 -8.96
C LYS A 84 -1.54 -1.66 -9.44
N LEU A 85 -0.37 -2.19 -9.10
CA LEU A 85 0.92 -1.54 -9.35
C LEU A 85 1.89 -2.39 -10.17
N GLU A 86 1.90 -3.70 -9.96
CA GLU A 86 2.76 -4.62 -10.68
C GLU A 86 2.53 -4.46 -12.19
N LYS A 87 3.63 -4.20 -12.89
CA LYS A 87 3.60 -4.11 -14.35
C LYS A 87 3.16 -5.45 -14.89
N LEU A 88 1.96 -5.50 -15.49
CA LEU A 88 1.58 -6.66 -16.30
C LEU A 88 2.60 -6.76 -17.42
N LYS A 89 3.07 -7.98 -17.72
CA LYS A 89 4.15 -8.26 -18.70
C LYS A 89 3.93 -7.60 -20.08
N ASP A 90 2.70 -7.19 -20.40
CA ASP A 90 2.30 -6.58 -21.66
C ASP A 90 1.91 -5.09 -21.58
N LYS A 91 2.07 -4.43 -20.40
CA LYS A 91 1.83 -2.99 -20.23
C LYS A 91 3.14 -2.28 -19.90
N THR A 92 3.59 -1.43 -20.82
CA THR A 92 4.81 -0.61 -20.68
C THR A 92 4.66 0.54 -19.69
N THR A 93 3.43 0.91 -19.33
CA THR A 93 3.13 2.02 -18.43
C THR A 93 2.95 1.55 -16.98
N ASN A 94 3.72 2.14 -16.07
CA ASN A 94 3.44 2.04 -14.64
C ASN A 94 2.05 2.68 -14.39
N ARG A 95 1.23 2.05 -13.55
CA ARG A 95 -0.13 2.51 -13.23
C ARG A 95 -0.15 3.63 -12.21
N ALA A 96 0.99 3.88 -11.55
CA ALA A 96 1.27 5.07 -10.77
C ALA A 96 1.54 6.28 -11.66
N SER A 97 1.26 7.46 -11.13
CA SER A 97 1.39 8.74 -11.81
C SER A 97 2.33 9.71 -11.09
N SER A 98 2.57 9.51 -9.80
CA SER A 98 3.50 10.28 -8.97
C SER A 98 4.88 9.64 -8.90
N SER A 99 5.93 10.45 -8.72
CA SER A 99 7.30 9.95 -8.62
C SER A 99 7.53 8.96 -7.48
N GLU A 100 6.81 9.12 -6.38
CA GLU A 100 6.89 8.30 -5.18
C GLU A 100 6.44 6.87 -5.45
N PHE A 101 5.32 6.69 -6.15
CA PHE A 101 4.79 5.36 -6.47
C PHE A 101 5.42 4.74 -7.72
N LEU A 102 6.10 5.53 -8.56
CA LEU A 102 6.82 5.00 -9.72
C LEU A 102 8.01 4.10 -9.32
N ALA A 103 8.59 4.31 -8.14
CA ALA A 103 9.74 3.56 -7.63
C ALA A 103 9.35 2.27 -6.88
N VAL A 104 8.07 2.08 -6.58
CA VAL A 104 7.58 0.92 -5.82
C VAL A 104 7.73 -0.36 -6.65
N ASN A 105 8.36 -1.38 -6.05
CA ASN A 105 8.67 -2.65 -6.70
C ASN A 105 8.23 -3.89 -5.90
N LYS A 106 7.62 -3.69 -4.72
CA LYS A 106 7.06 -4.73 -3.86
C LYS A 106 5.90 -4.18 -3.04
N GLY A 107 5.04 -5.08 -2.55
CA GLY A 107 3.88 -4.70 -1.75
C GLY A 107 4.23 -4.39 -0.30
N TYR A 108 4.79 -5.37 0.40
CA TYR A 108 5.17 -5.24 1.80
C TYR A 108 6.68 -5.35 2.01
N SER A 109 7.20 -4.63 3.01
CA SER A 109 8.51 -4.84 3.60
C SER A 109 8.49 -4.43 5.07
N SER A 110 9.16 -5.21 5.93
CA SER A 110 9.44 -4.85 7.32
C SER A 110 10.76 -4.06 7.46
N ASP A 111 11.53 -3.90 6.37
CA ASP A 111 12.80 -3.18 6.37
C ASP A 111 12.57 -1.68 6.21
N GLU A 112 13.09 -0.88 7.13
CA GLU A 112 13.04 0.59 7.08
C GLU A 112 13.86 1.16 5.91
N GLY A 113 14.82 0.41 5.37
CA GLY A 113 15.56 0.77 4.16
C GLY A 113 14.70 0.82 2.88
N ASP A 114 13.50 0.25 2.91
CA ASP A 114 12.59 0.16 1.76
C ASP A 114 11.54 1.29 1.70
N VAL A 115 11.77 2.40 2.40
CA VAL A 115 10.79 3.49 2.52
C VAL A 115 10.31 4.10 1.19
N LEU A 116 11.08 3.90 0.12
CA LEU A 116 10.79 4.39 -1.23
C LEU A 116 10.38 3.28 -2.22
N THR A 117 10.47 2.01 -1.84
CA THR A 117 10.38 0.87 -2.77
C THR A 117 9.29 -0.13 -2.40
N ALA A 118 8.90 -0.20 -1.12
CA ALA A 118 7.78 -1.02 -0.67
C ALA A 118 6.49 -0.19 -0.54
N LEU A 119 5.38 -0.72 -1.06
CA LEU A 119 4.11 0.00 -1.11
C LEU A 119 3.61 0.40 0.30
N ASN A 120 3.66 -0.51 1.26
CA ASN A 120 3.28 -0.24 2.66
C ASN A 120 4.06 0.96 3.24
N LYS A 121 5.37 1.00 3.00
CA LYS A 121 6.25 2.06 3.53
C LYS A 121 6.05 3.39 2.82
N VAL A 122 5.89 3.39 1.50
CA VAL A 122 5.59 4.62 0.73
C VAL A 122 4.26 5.22 1.16
N CYS A 123 3.25 4.38 1.37
CA CYS A 123 1.97 4.81 1.91
C CYS A 123 2.11 5.36 3.34
N ASP A 124 2.77 4.65 4.24
CA ASP A 124 2.99 5.10 5.61
C ASP A 124 3.70 6.46 5.70
N ALA A 125 4.78 6.61 4.92
CA ALA A 125 5.49 7.88 4.82
C ALA A 125 4.59 9.02 4.32
N SER A 126 3.62 8.71 3.46
CA SER A 126 2.65 9.70 2.97
C SER A 126 1.68 10.17 4.06
N TYR A 127 1.28 9.28 4.98
CA TYR A 127 0.32 9.60 6.03
C TYR A 127 0.88 10.57 7.07
N LYS A 128 2.21 10.54 7.23
CA LYS A 128 3.02 11.36 8.13
C LYS A 128 3.43 12.72 7.53
N LYS A 129 3.09 12.97 6.26
CA LYS A 129 3.39 14.24 5.60
C LYS A 129 2.35 15.31 5.95
N GLU A 130 2.82 16.55 5.92
CA GLU A 130 2.01 17.75 6.05
C GLU A 130 1.02 17.89 4.89
N LYS A 131 -0.17 18.42 5.13
CA LYS A 131 -1.16 18.65 4.05
C LYS A 131 -0.65 19.49 2.88
N THR A 132 0.28 20.41 3.15
CA THR A 132 0.87 21.30 2.13
C THR A 132 1.63 20.53 1.05
N GLU A 133 2.03 19.28 1.33
CA GLU A 133 2.64 18.36 0.36
C GLU A 133 1.62 17.82 -0.65
N PHE A 134 0.33 18.00 -0.41
CA PHE A 134 -0.78 17.52 -1.26
C PHE A 134 -1.60 18.66 -1.86
N ASN A 135 -1.34 19.91 -1.46
CA ASN A 135 -1.99 21.09 -2.01
C ASN A 135 -1.38 21.47 -3.36
N GLY A 136 -2.22 21.57 -4.40
CA GLY A 136 -1.84 22.03 -5.73
C GLY A 136 -3.09 22.36 -6.56
N ALA A 137 -2.94 23.26 -7.54
CA ALA A 137 -4.00 23.52 -8.52
C ALA A 137 -4.29 22.23 -9.33
N GLU A 138 -5.56 22.00 -9.67
CA GLU A 138 -5.98 20.80 -10.40
C GLU A 138 -5.21 20.62 -11.71
N GLY A 139 -4.79 19.37 -11.99
CA GLY A 139 -4.24 18.96 -13.28
C GLY A 139 -2.79 19.43 -13.55
N SER A 140 -1.81 18.72 -12.99
CA SER A 140 -0.45 18.44 -13.54
C SER A 140 0.64 18.35 -12.47
N SER A 141 0.44 18.94 -11.29
CA SER A 141 1.46 18.92 -10.24
C SER A 141 1.67 17.52 -9.68
N ASN A 142 2.92 17.17 -9.34
CA ASN A 142 3.23 15.88 -8.70
C ASN A 142 2.45 15.69 -7.39
N LYS A 143 2.16 16.79 -6.67
CA LYS A 143 1.36 16.78 -5.44
C LYS A 143 -0.06 16.23 -5.63
N VAL A 144 -0.73 16.66 -6.71
CA VAL A 144 -2.08 16.15 -7.05
C VAL A 144 -2.02 14.67 -7.43
N LYS A 145 -1.06 14.29 -8.28
CA LYS A 145 -0.86 12.88 -8.67
C LYS A 145 -0.52 11.99 -7.48
N TYR A 146 0.28 12.50 -6.55
CA TYR A 146 0.65 11.80 -5.34
C TYR A 146 -0.57 11.55 -4.46
N ARG A 147 -1.42 12.57 -4.26
CA ARG A 147 -2.71 12.41 -3.55
C ARG A 147 -3.62 11.38 -4.22
N GLU A 148 -3.74 11.41 -5.55
CA GLU A 148 -4.53 10.43 -6.31
C GLU A 148 -3.98 9.01 -6.18
N ASP A 149 -2.66 8.84 -6.26
CA ASP A 149 -2.01 7.54 -6.10
C ASP A 149 -2.18 7.01 -4.66
N ILE A 150 -2.13 7.86 -3.62
CA ILE A 150 -2.45 7.43 -2.25
C ILE A 150 -3.90 6.94 -2.17
N GLY A 151 -4.85 7.70 -2.72
CA GLY A 151 -6.26 7.31 -2.79
C GLY A 151 -6.52 6.02 -3.57
N LYS A 152 -5.60 5.64 -4.47
CA LYS A 152 -5.70 4.44 -5.30
C LYS A 152 -5.02 3.21 -4.69
N PHE A 153 -3.88 3.40 -4.05
CA PHE A 153 -3.00 2.31 -3.62
C PHE A 153 -2.96 2.10 -2.11
N CYS A 154 -3.26 3.14 -1.32
CA CYS A 154 -3.10 3.11 0.13
C CYS A 154 -4.42 2.98 0.90
N THR A 155 -5.55 2.91 0.18
CA THR A 155 -6.89 2.90 0.78
C THR A 155 -7.63 1.58 0.56
N LEU A 156 -8.61 1.31 1.42
CA LEU A 156 -9.39 0.07 1.40
C LEU A 156 -9.95 -0.27 0.01
N LYS A 157 -10.64 0.67 -0.65
CA LYS A 157 -11.28 0.44 -1.95
C LYS A 157 -10.37 0.82 -3.13
N GLY A 158 -9.38 1.68 -2.90
CA GLY A 158 -8.51 2.20 -3.96
C GLY A 158 -9.20 3.18 -4.90
N THR A 159 -10.25 3.85 -4.42
CA THR A 159 -11.02 4.86 -5.15
C THR A 159 -11.36 6.06 -4.27
N GLU A 160 -10.86 6.09 -3.05
CA GLU A 160 -11.15 7.12 -2.06
C GLU A 160 -10.44 8.43 -2.42
N VAL A 161 -11.19 9.51 -2.29
CA VAL A 161 -10.65 10.87 -2.41
C VAL A 161 -10.27 11.34 -1.02
N LEU A 162 -8.98 11.62 -0.82
CA LEU A 162 -8.46 12.04 0.47
C LEU A 162 -8.86 13.48 0.78
N GLN A 163 -9.26 13.70 2.03
CA GLN A 163 -9.55 15.02 2.57
C GLN A 163 -8.25 15.73 2.92
N ILE A 164 -8.16 17.03 2.61
CA ILE A 164 -6.97 17.87 2.86
C ILE A 164 -7.34 19.19 3.55
N GLU A 165 -8.62 19.37 3.87
CA GLU A 165 -9.23 20.56 4.47
C GLU A 165 -10.32 20.16 5.46
#